data_AF-A0A3B0YET5-F1
#
_entry.id   AF-A0A3B0YET5-F1
#
_cell.length_a   1.000
_cell.length_b   1.000
_cell.length_c   1.000
_cell.angle_alpha   90.00
_cell.angle_beta   90.00
_cell.angle_gamma   90.00
#
_symmetry.space_group_name_H-M   'P 1'
#
loop_
_entity.id
_entity.type
_entity.pdbx_description
1 polymer ?
#
loop_
_entity_poly.entity_id
_entity_poly.type
_entity_poly.pdbx_seq_one_letter_code
_entity_poly.pdbx_strand_id
1 'polypeptide(L)'
;AYLAITLSFLYLTVLKASKIGTLGQKITSTKMLSISGNRASILQMTYRLFFWAFGPFTFVSDFAWVTLNNEKRTLRDSLCNTIVVKLEAMPISNEAEIKSVRVMFFGLHFLYDTAKP
;
A
#
# COMPACT_ATOMS: atom_id res chain seq x y z
N ALA A 1 -7.26 -26.11 -7.64
CA ALA A 1 -7.39 -24.65 -7.86
C ALA A 1 -7.69 -23.88 -6.57
N TYR A 2 -8.81 -24.17 -5.90
CA TYR A 2 -9.25 -23.42 -4.70
C TYR A 2 -8.24 -23.39 -3.55
N LEU A 3 -7.59 -24.50 -3.22
CA LEU A 3 -6.56 -24.54 -2.16
C LEU A 3 -5.39 -23.59 -2.43
N ALA A 4 -4.90 -23.53 -3.67
CA ALA A 4 -3.81 -22.65 -4.05
C ALA A 4 -4.20 -21.17 -3.97
N ILE A 5 -5.44 -20.84 -4.35
CA ILE A 5 -5.99 -19.48 -4.24
C ILE A 5 -6.13 -19.08 -2.78
N THR A 6 -6.68 -19.96 -1.93
CA THR A 6 -6.83 -19.69 -0.49
C THR A 6 -5.49 -19.52 0.20
N LEU A 7 -4.50 -20.36 -0.11
CA LEU A 7 -3.14 -20.23 0.43
C LEU A 7 -2.47 -18.93 -0.02
N SER A 8 -2.61 -18.57 -1.31
CA SER A 8 -2.07 -17.32 -1.84
C SER A 8 -2.72 -16.10 -1.19
N PHE A 9 -4.04 -16.15 -0.99
CA PHE A 9 -4.78 -15.11 -0.29
C PHE A 9 -4.27 -14.95 1.14
N LEU A 10 -4.21 -16.03 1.93
CA LEU A 10 -3.73 -15.99 3.31
C LEU A 10 -2.29 -15.47 3.41
N TYR A 11 -1.42 -15.88 2.48
CA TYR A 11 -0.04 -15.41 2.43
C TYR A 11 0.05 -13.91 2.12
N LEU A 12 -0.69 -13.43 1.12
CA LEU A 12 -0.60 -12.05 0.65
C LEU A 12 -1.38 -11.05 1.51
N THR A 13 -2.40 -11.49 2.25
CA THR A 13 -3.21 -10.63 3.11
C THR A 13 -2.83 -10.78 4.59
N VAL A 14 -3.05 -11.97 5.16
CA VAL A 14 -2.89 -12.21 6.60
C VAL A 14 -1.43 -12.19 7.00
N LEU A 15 -0.57 -12.94 6.32
CA LEU A 15 0.84 -13.02 6.69
C LEU A 15 1.56 -11.69 6.44
N LYS A 16 1.18 -10.98 5.38
CA LYS A 16 1.73 -9.67 5.02
C LYS A 16 1.30 -8.54 5.96
N ALA A 17 0.09 -8.61 6.52
CA ALA A 17 -0.38 -7.71 7.58
C ALA A 17 0.20 -8.08 8.97
N SER A 18 0.65 -9.32 9.15
CA SER A 18 1.13 -9.84 10.43
C SER A 18 2.52 -9.32 10.84
N LYS A 19 2.88 -9.50 12.12
CA LYS A 19 4.21 -9.22 12.72
C LYS A 19 5.34 -9.94 12.00
N ILE A 20 5.06 -11.13 11.50
CA ILE A 20 6.06 -12.02 10.92
C ILE A 20 6.50 -11.51 9.55
N GLY A 21 5.60 -10.83 8.83
CA GLY A 21 5.81 -10.41 7.44
C GLY A 21 5.93 -11.60 6.48
N THR A 22 6.00 -11.28 5.21
CA THR A 22 6.29 -12.24 4.12
C THR A 22 7.79 -12.45 3.96
N LEU A 23 8.19 -13.54 3.29
CA LEU A 23 9.62 -13.80 3.00
C LEU A 23 10.26 -12.65 2.23
N GLY A 24 9.54 -12.06 1.26
CA GLY A 24 10.01 -10.88 0.53
C GLY A 24 10.25 -9.67 1.42
N GLN A 25 9.36 -9.40 2.37
CA GLN A 25 9.54 -8.31 3.34
C GLN A 25 10.76 -8.52 4.24
N LYS A 26 11.06 -9.76 4.61
CA LYS A 26 12.26 -10.10 5.38
C LYS A 26 13.53 -9.90 4.57
N ILE A 27 13.55 -10.33 3.30
CA ILE A 27 14.71 -10.18 2.42
C ILE A 27 14.99 -8.70 2.12
N THR A 28 13.95 -7.91 1.85
CA THR A 28 14.11 -6.48 1.55
C THR A 28 14.21 -5.61 2.82
N SER A 29 14.09 -6.20 4.02
CA SER A 29 14.03 -5.47 5.30
C SER A 29 13.01 -4.32 5.26
N THR A 30 11.80 -4.61 4.79
CA THR A 30 10.70 -3.63 4.66
C THR A 30 9.48 -4.03 5.49
N LYS A 31 8.75 -3.01 5.96
CA LYS A 31 7.47 -3.18 6.67
C LYS A 31 6.39 -2.35 5.98
N MET A 32 5.16 -2.85 6.02
CA MET A 32 3.99 -2.13 5.54
C MET A 32 3.26 -1.49 6.71
N LEU A 33 3.01 -0.19 6.60
CA LEU A 33 2.26 0.58 7.57
C LEU A 33 1.07 1.24 6.88
N SER A 34 0.06 1.57 7.68
CA SER A 34 -0.96 2.56 7.32
C SER A 34 -0.34 3.95 7.37
N ILE A 35 -0.95 4.93 6.69
CA ILE A 35 -0.57 6.35 6.79
C ILE A 35 -0.54 6.83 8.26
N SER A 36 -1.44 6.32 9.10
CA SER A 36 -1.49 6.65 10.53
C SER A 36 -0.34 6.04 11.36
N GLY A 37 0.68 5.44 10.73
CA GLY A 37 1.80 4.78 11.42
C GLY A 37 1.46 3.42 12.03
N ASN A 38 0.18 3.08 12.14
CA ASN A 38 -0.29 1.77 12.55
C ASN A 38 0.00 0.70 11.49
N ARG A 39 -0.12 -0.57 11.85
CA ARG A 39 0.00 -1.67 10.90
C ARG A 39 -1.13 -1.61 9.87
N ALA A 40 -0.81 -2.03 8.65
CA ALA A 40 -1.83 -2.14 7.63
C ALA A 40 -2.88 -3.19 8.01
N SER A 41 -4.16 -2.85 7.85
CA SER A 41 -5.26 -3.74 8.15
C SER A 41 -5.35 -4.88 7.11
N ILE A 42 -5.92 -6.02 7.52
CA ILE A 42 -6.21 -7.13 6.60
C ILE A 42 -7.09 -6.64 5.44
N LEU A 43 -8.06 -5.74 5.70
CA LEU A 43 -8.90 -5.18 4.65
C LEU A 43 -8.08 -4.36 3.64
N GLN A 44 -7.15 -3.53 4.11
CA GLN A 44 -6.27 -2.76 3.21
C GLN A 44 -5.41 -3.69 2.34
N MET A 45 -4.91 -4.79 2.92
CA MET A 45 -4.16 -5.79 2.17
C MET A 45 -5.03 -6.59 1.18
N THR A 46 -6.28 -6.87 1.54
CA THR A 46 -7.27 -7.49 0.65
C THR A 46 -7.60 -6.59 -0.53
N TYR A 47 -7.86 -5.30 -0.31
CA TYR A 47 -8.03 -4.32 -1.40
C TYR A 47 -6.78 -4.25 -2.29
N ARG A 48 -5.59 -4.22 -1.68
CA ARG A 48 -4.32 -4.27 -2.41
C ARG A 48 -4.19 -5.52 -3.29
N LEU A 49 -4.69 -6.66 -2.84
CA LEU A 49 -4.72 -7.90 -3.61
C LEU A 49 -5.74 -7.84 -4.75
N PHE A 50 -6.91 -7.23 -4.54
CA PHE A 50 -7.87 -6.99 -5.61
C PHE A 50 -7.27 -6.18 -6.75
N PHE A 51 -6.50 -5.12 -6.45
CA PHE A 51 -5.78 -4.37 -7.50
C PHE A 51 -4.85 -5.26 -8.33
N TRP A 52 -4.18 -6.24 -7.71
CA TRP A 52 -3.39 -7.23 -8.46
C TRP A 52 -4.27 -8.14 -9.33
N ALA A 53 -5.45 -8.54 -8.85
CA ALA A 53 -6.39 -9.37 -9.59
C ALA A 53 -7.07 -8.64 -10.76
N PHE A 54 -7.30 -7.33 -10.65
CA PHE A 54 -7.87 -6.49 -11.72
C PHE A 54 -6.88 -6.24 -12.88
N GLY A 55 -5.63 -6.71 -12.76
CA GLY A 55 -4.74 -6.93 -13.90
C GLY A 55 -3.53 -5.98 -14.00
N PRO A 56 -2.67 -6.21 -15.01
CA PRO A 56 -1.37 -5.54 -15.19
C PRO A 56 -1.48 -4.06 -15.55
N PHE A 57 -2.68 -3.56 -15.89
CA PHE A 57 -2.93 -2.14 -16.06
C PHE A 57 -2.58 -1.33 -14.80
N THR A 58 -2.64 -1.97 -13.61
CA THR A 58 -2.17 -1.37 -12.37
C THR A 58 -0.68 -1.03 -12.39
N PHE A 59 0.15 -1.76 -13.13
CA PHE A 59 1.58 -1.47 -13.20
C PHE A 59 1.86 -0.22 -14.03
N VAL A 60 1.20 -0.08 -15.18
CA VAL A 60 1.34 1.11 -16.04
C VAL A 60 0.78 2.35 -15.35
N SER A 61 -0.38 2.22 -14.70
CA SER A 61 -0.98 3.32 -13.95
C SER A 61 -0.17 3.67 -12.69
N ASP A 62 0.38 2.68 -11.98
CA ASP A 62 1.30 2.91 -10.85
C ASP A 62 2.56 3.63 -11.32
N PHE A 63 3.13 3.28 -12.47
CA PHE A 63 4.33 3.93 -13.00
C PHE A 63 4.06 5.39 -13.42
N ALA A 64 2.97 5.62 -14.15
CA ALA A 64 2.54 6.97 -14.49
C ALA A 64 2.26 7.81 -13.24
N TRP A 65 1.62 7.23 -12.24
CA TRP A 65 1.30 7.90 -10.98
C TRP A 65 2.54 8.25 -10.15
N VAL A 66 3.48 7.32 -9.98
CA VAL A 66 4.73 7.56 -9.25
C VAL A 66 5.57 8.65 -9.93
N THR A 67 5.50 8.77 -11.25
CA THR A 67 6.22 9.81 -12.00
C THR A 67 5.58 11.19 -11.80
N LEU A 68 4.25 11.26 -11.68
CA LEU A 68 3.53 12.51 -11.48
C LEU A 68 3.48 12.96 -10.01
N ASN A 69 3.57 12.03 -9.06
CA ASN A 69 3.41 12.32 -7.64
C ASN A 69 4.77 12.35 -6.89
N ASN A 70 5.05 13.46 -6.21
CA ASN A 70 6.29 13.66 -5.45
C ASN A 70 6.45 12.70 -4.26
N GLU A 71 5.36 12.11 -3.76
CA GLU A 71 5.38 11.21 -2.60
C GLU A 71 5.99 9.84 -2.89
N LYS A 72 6.32 9.51 -4.16
CA LYS A 72 6.87 8.20 -4.59
C LYS A 72 6.03 7.00 -4.12
N ARG A 73 4.72 7.21 -3.96
CA ARG A 73 3.75 6.17 -3.61
C ARG A 73 3.05 5.72 -4.88
N THR A 74 2.87 4.40 -5.04
CA THR A 74 2.08 3.84 -6.13
C THR A 74 0.60 4.20 -5.97
N LEU A 75 -0.18 4.25 -7.05
CA LEU A 75 -1.59 4.61 -7.04
C LEU A 75 -2.38 3.69 -6.11
N ARG A 76 -2.13 2.38 -6.17
CA ARG A 76 -2.72 1.40 -5.25
C ARG A 76 -2.41 1.70 -3.78
N ASP A 77 -1.20 2.12 -3.49
CA ASP A 77 -0.73 2.35 -2.12
C ASP A 77 -1.34 3.64 -1.56
N SER A 78 -1.56 4.64 -2.43
CA SER A 78 -2.41 5.81 -2.18
C SER A 78 -3.84 5.40 -1.83
N LEU A 79 -4.50 4.62 -2.69
CA LEU A 79 -5.91 4.25 -2.51
C LEU A 79 -6.13 3.33 -1.31
N CYS A 80 -5.19 2.45 -1.00
CA CYS A 80 -5.27 1.57 0.17
C CYS A 80 -4.81 2.27 1.47
N ASN A 81 -4.40 3.54 1.41
CA ASN A 81 -3.83 4.28 2.54
C ASN A 81 -2.65 3.56 3.21
N THR A 82 -1.82 2.88 2.40
CA THR A 82 -0.65 2.11 2.87
C THR A 82 0.67 2.70 2.39
N ILE A 83 1.71 2.54 3.19
CA ILE A 83 3.08 2.92 2.87
C ILE A 83 4.01 1.72 3.08
N VAL A 84 5.03 1.62 2.23
CA VAL A 84 6.13 0.68 2.38
C VAL A 84 7.33 1.47 2.87
N VAL A 85 7.84 1.10 4.04
CA VAL A 85 9.01 1.74 4.65
C VAL A 85 10.04 0.69 5.00
N LYS A 86 11.30 1.10 5.16
CA LYS A 86 12.35 0.21 5.69
C LYS A 86 12.00 -0.19 7.12
N LEU A 87 12.44 -1.38 7.53
CA LEU A 87 12.17 -1.92 8.87
C LEU A 87 12.67 -0.96 9.97
N GLU A 88 13.86 -0.40 9.76
CA GLU A 88 14.54 0.57 10.64
C GLU A 88 14.07 2.02 10.44
N ALA A 89 13.16 2.28 9.50
CA ALA A 89 12.65 3.63 9.30
C ALA A 89 11.87 4.08 10.55
N MET A 90 12.27 5.25 11.08
CA MET A 90 11.59 5.98 12.14
C MET A 90 10.73 7.10 11.53
N PRO A 91 9.54 7.38 12.10
CA PRO A 91 8.72 8.50 11.67
C PRO A 91 9.44 9.82 11.95
N ILE A 92 9.36 10.77 11.02
CA ILE A 92 9.91 12.12 11.19
C ILE A 92 9.14 12.88 12.28
N SER A 93 7.83 12.69 12.32
CA SER A 93 6.94 13.22 13.37
C SER A 93 5.79 12.24 13.61
N ASN A 94 5.38 12.09 14.87
CA ASN A 94 4.19 11.33 15.27
C ASN A 94 2.92 12.19 15.21
N GLU A 95 3.05 13.50 14.99
CA GLU A 95 1.96 14.48 15.01
C GLU A 95 1.65 15.03 13.61
N ALA A 96 2.20 14.41 12.56
CA ALA A 96 1.96 14.84 11.18
C ALA A 96 0.46 14.80 10.85
N GLU A 97 -0.08 15.93 10.41
CA GLU A 97 -1.50 16.05 10.04
C GLU A 97 -1.78 15.24 8.77
N ILE A 98 -2.78 14.36 8.84
CA ILE A 98 -3.25 13.58 7.70
C ILE A 98 -4.28 14.43 6.94
N LYS A 99 -3.96 14.81 5.70
CA LYS A 99 -4.83 15.58 4.81
C LYS A 99 -5.36 14.70 3.70
N SER A 100 -6.67 14.71 3.48
CA SER A 100 -7.27 14.08 2.32
C SER A 100 -7.10 14.98 1.10
N VAL A 101 -6.47 14.45 0.05
CA VAL A 101 -6.24 15.17 -1.21
C VAL A 101 -7.10 14.54 -2.29
N ARG A 102 -7.74 15.39 -3.08
CA ARG A 102 -8.47 14.98 -4.28
C ARG A 102 -7.55 15.08 -5.49
N VAL A 103 -7.45 14.00 -6.25
CA VAL A 103 -6.72 13.98 -7.52
C VAL A 103 -7.60 13.41 -8.61
N MET A 104 -7.55 14.02 -9.79
CA MET A 104 -8.19 13.50 -10.98
C MET A 104 -7.19 12.65 -11.77
N PHE A 105 -7.53 11.38 -12.02
CA PHE A 105 -6.70 10.47 -12.80
C PHE A 105 -7.57 9.66 -13.75
N PHE A 106 -7.24 9.65 -15.04
CA PHE A 106 -8.08 9.07 -16.11
C PHE A 106 -9.57 9.51 -16.06
N GLY A 107 -9.85 10.77 -15.72
CA GLY A 107 -11.21 11.30 -15.63
C GLY A 107 -12.00 10.85 -14.40
N LEU A 108 -11.40 10.07 -13.50
CA LEU A 108 -11.99 9.70 -12.22
C LEU A 108 -11.42 10.58 -11.10
N HIS A 109 -12.28 11.00 -10.17
CA HIS A 109 -11.86 11.70 -8.96
C HIS A 109 -11.55 10.69 -7.86
N PHE A 110 -10.26 10.60 -7.52
CA PHE A 110 -9.79 9.81 -6.40
C PHE A 110 -9.56 10.69 -5.18
N LEU A 111 -9.89 10.16 -4.02
CA LEU A 111 -9.56 10.74 -2.73
C LEU A 111 -8.59 9.77 -2.05
N TYR A 112 -7.47 10.31 -1.58
CA TYR A 112 -6.55 9.54 -0.75
C TYR A 112 -5.96 10.43 0.33
N ASP A 113 -5.51 9.80 1.41
CA ASP A 113 -4.93 10.51 2.52
C ASP A 113 -3.41 10.65 2.33
N THR A 114 -2.88 11.81 2.69
CA THR A 114 -1.44 12.07 2.71
C THR A 114 -1.04 12.72 4.03
N ALA A 115 0.07 12.28 4.58
CA ALA A 115 0.72 12.95 5.69
C ALA A 115 1.88 13.78 5.10
N LYS A 116 1.77 15.10 5.20
CA LYS A 116 2.89 15.99 4.86
C LYS A 116 3.82 16.09 6.09
N PRO A 117 5.15 16.11 5.89
CA PRO A 117 6.09 16.41 6.96
C PRO A 117 5.89 17.83 7.49
#